data_AF-A0A3S3CQF9-F1
#
_entry.id   AF-A0A3S3CQF9-F1
#
_cell.length_a   1.000
_cell.length_b   1.000
_cell.length_c   1.000
_cell.angle_alpha   90.00
_cell.angle_beta   90.00
_cell.angle_gamma   90.00
#
_symmetry.space_group_name_H-M   'P 1'
#
loop_
_entity.id
_entity.type
_entity.pdbx_description
1 polymer ?
#
loop_
_entity_poly.entity_id
_entity_poly.type
_entity_poly.pdbx_seq_one_letter_code
_entity_poly.pdbx_strand_id
1 'polypeptide(L)'
;MSERLKIRFAYQRGWQVVDGSAIMSTFDKKEDAFRFVLDRGARVWLQWGRTVIGGQSPPYDFAAQFQQDSVGRIMKRTHGSESGTWFWTCHEGGARGTVKTKEEAAVEVERAYTRRIVKADWR
;
A
#
# COMPACT_ATOMS: atom_id res chain seq x y z
N MET A 1 4.53 13.62 8.27
CA MET A 1 4.76 12.19 7.95
C MET A 1 3.72 11.38 8.71
N SER A 2 2.70 10.83 8.05
CA SER A 2 1.76 9.94 8.76
C SER A 2 2.44 8.62 9.08
N GLU A 3 2.12 8.04 10.23
CA GLU A 3 2.66 6.78 10.72
C GLU A 3 2.35 5.62 9.75
N ARG A 4 3.28 4.66 9.62
CA ARG A 4 3.19 3.52 8.70
C ARG A 4 3.33 2.24 9.51
N LEU A 5 2.27 1.43 9.59
CA LEU A 5 2.19 0.27 10.47
C LEU A 5 2.14 -1.04 9.68
N LYS A 6 2.82 -2.09 10.16
CA LYS A 6 2.82 -3.39 9.50
C LYS A 6 1.65 -4.23 9.98
N ILE A 7 0.89 -4.80 9.04
CA ILE A 7 -0.11 -5.83 9.34
C ILE A 7 0.43 -7.17 8.86
N ARG A 8 0.39 -8.19 9.72
CA ARG A 8 0.77 -9.57 9.36
C ARG A 8 -0.26 -10.56 9.87
N PHE A 9 -0.39 -11.69 9.17
CA PHE A 9 -1.12 -12.83 9.70
C PHE A 9 -0.14 -13.71 10.51
N ALA A 10 -0.52 -14.04 11.73
CA ALA A 10 0.21 -14.95 12.60
C ALA A 10 -0.65 -16.22 12.77
N TYR A 11 -0.13 -17.35 12.30
CA TYR A 11 -0.85 -18.63 12.34
C TYR A 11 -1.34 -18.94 13.77
N GLN A 12 -2.63 -19.30 13.90
CA GLN A 12 -3.36 -19.52 15.16
C GLN A 12 -3.50 -18.30 16.09
N ARG A 13 -2.92 -17.14 15.74
CA ARG A 13 -3.01 -15.90 16.53
C ARG A 13 -3.77 -14.79 15.82
N GLY A 14 -4.20 -14.99 14.57
CA GLY A 14 -4.96 -13.99 13.81
C GLY A 14 -4.09 -12.89 13.20
N TRP A 15 -4.68 -11.73 12.99
CA TRP A 15 -4.09 -10.56 12.36
C TRP A 15 -3.46 -9.64 13.38
N GLN A 16 -2.17 -9.36 13.21
CA GLN A 16 -1.41 -8.52 14.13
C GLN A 16 -1.04 -7.20 13.46
N VAL A 17 -1.25 -6.10 14.19
CA VAL A 17 -0.67 -4.81 13.87
C VAL A 17 0.64 -4.69 14.64
N VAL A 18 1.72 -4.38 13.93
CA VAL A 18 3.09 -4.38 14.46
C VAL A 18 3.75 -3.06 14.11
N ASP A 19 4.42 -2.48 15.10
CA ASP A 19 5.36 -1.37 14.93
C ASP A 19 6.77 -1.83 15.34
N GLY A 20 7.69 -1.87 14.37
CA GLY A 20 8.99 -2.50 14.55
C GLY A 20 8.89 -3.96 15.01
N SER A 21 9.30 -4.24 16.24
CA SER A 21 9.20 -5.56 16.89
C SER A 21 8.01 -5.69 17.84
N ALA A 22 7.31 -4.60 18.15
CA ALA A 22 6.23 -4.56 19.11
C ALA A 22 4.88 -4.91 18.45
N ILE A 23 4.17 -5.88 19.02
CA ILE A 23 2.78 -6.16 18.64
C ILE A 23 1.91 -5.12 19.33
N MET A 24 1.27 -4.26 18.55
CA MET A 24 0.38 -3.22 19.08
C MET A 24 -0.99 -3.78 19.43
N SER A 25 -1.52 -4.69 18.59
CA SER A 25 -2.82 -5.31 18.80
C SER A 25 -2.98 -6.55 17.91
N THR A 26 -3.94 -7.40 18.25
CA THR A 26 -4.24 -8.66 17.58
C THR A 26 -5.75 -8.77 17.36
N PHE A 27 -6.16 -9.23 16.18
CA PHE A 27 -7.54 -9.28 15.72
C PHE A 27 -7.85 -10.60 15.02
N ASP A 28 -9.10 -11.06 15.09
CA ASP A 28 -9.53 -12.25 14.36
C ASP A 28 -9.68 -11.98 12.84
N LYS A 29 -10.12 -10.78 12.48
CA LYS A 29 -10.37 -10.38 11.09
C LYS A 29 -9.33 -9.39 10.59
N LYS A 30 -9.02 -9.48 9.29
CA LYS A 30 -8.10 -8.57 8.60
C LYS A 30 -8.62 -7.13 8.65
N GLU A 31 -9.91 -6.96 8.40
CA GLU A 31 -10.59 -5.67 8.31
C GLU A 31 -10.48 -4.89 9.63
N ASP A 32 -10.53 -5.58 10.78
CA ASP A 32 -10.42 -4.96 12.10
C ASP A 32 -8.98 -4.45 12.35
N ALA A 33 -7.97 -5.21 11.92
CA ALA A 33 -6.58 -4.76 11.97
C ALA A 33 -6.34 -3.52 11.08
N PHE A 34 -6.94 -3.49 9.88
CA PHE A 34 -6.88 -2.32 9.01
C PHE A 34 -7.66 -1.13 9.58
N ARG A 35 -8.79 -1.37 10.25
CA ARG A 35 -9.58 -0.33 10.93
C ARG A 35 -8.76 0.30 12.04
N PHE A 36 -8.08 -0.50 12.85
CA PHE A 36 -7.17 -0.01 13.90
C PHE A 36 -6.06 0.89 13.38
N VAL A 37 -5.49 0.57 12.20
CA VAL A 37 -4.49 1.40 11.52
C VAL A 37 -5.13 2.70 11.03
N LEU A 38 -6.29 2.64 10.38
CA LEU A 38 -6.98 3.84 9.88
C LEU A 38 -7.39 4.80 11.01
N ASP A 39 -7.93 4.28 12.11
CA ASP A 39 -8.40 5.07 13.26
C ASP A 39 -7.26 5.83 13.96
N ARG A 40 -6.00 5.40 13.76
CA ARG A 40 -4.79 6.11 14.20
C ARG A 40 -4.31 7.19 13.24
N GLY A 41 -4.99 7.37 12.11
CA GLY A 41 -4.49 8.21 11.01
C GLY A 41 -3.23 7.64 10.35
N ALA A 42 -2.92 6.37 10.59
CA ALA A 42 -1.80 5.66 9.99
C ALA A 42 -2.21 5.01 8.65
N ARG A 43 -1.21 4.51 7.92
CA ARG A 43 -1.40 3.69 6.73
C ARG A 43 -0.66 2.37 6.84
N VAL A 44 -1.13 1.36 6.13
CA VAL A 44 -0.47 0.06 6.12
C VAL A 44 0.88 0.12 5.40
N TRP A 45 1.87 -0.55 5.96
CA TRP A 45 3.14 -0.82 5.30
C TRP A 45 2.94 -1.85 4.19
N LEU A 46 3.29 -1.48 2.96
CA LEU A 46 3.37 -2.41 1.82
C LEU A 46 4.83 -2.77 1.51
N GLN A 47 5.06 -4.01 1.09
CA GLN A 47 6.37 -4.39 0.56
C GLN A 47 6.49 -3.84 -0.86
N TRP A 48 7.61 -3.19 -1.17
CA TRP A 48 7.85 -2.60 -2.49
C TRP A 48 9.02 -3.31 -3.17
N GLY A 49 8.83 -3.64 -4.44
CA GLY A 49 9.85 -4.23 -5.32
C GLY A 49 9.70 -3.73 -6.74
N ARG A 50 10.71 -3.96 -7.60
CA ARG A 50 10.57 -3.69 -9.03
C ARG A 50 9.49 -4.59 -9.61
N THR A 51 8.67 -4.03 -10.49
CA THR A 51 7.69 -4.82 -11.22
C THR A 51 8.41 -5.72 -12.22
N VAL A 52 8.09 -7.01 -12.22
CA VAL A 52 8.64 -7.98 -13.19
C VAL A 52 7.60 -8.20 -14.30
N ILE A 53 7.97 -7.84 -15.54
CA ILE A 53 7.12 -7.97 -16.73
C ILE A 53 7.87 -8.83 -17.74
N GLY A 54 7.42 -10.06 -17.99
CA GLY A 54 8.09 -10.97 -18.92
C GLY A 54 9.56 -11.23 -18.57
N GLY A 55 9.90 -11.28 -17.28
CA GLY A 55 11.28 -11.43 -16.79
C GLY A 55 12.11 -10.14 -16.74
N GLN A 56 11.59 -9.02 -17.27
CA GLN A 56 12.25 -7.71 -17.24
C GLN A 56 11.82 -6.89 -16.03
N SER A 57 12.71 -6.05 -15.51
CA SER A 57 12.43 -5.16 -14.37
C SER A 57 12.73 -3.70 -14.74
N PRO A 58 11.75 -2.94 -15.28
CA PRO A 58 11.96 -1.56 -15.68
C PRO A 58 12.44 -0.69 -14.51
N PRO A 59 13.34 0.30 -14.75
CA PRO A 59 14.02 1.02 -13.68
C PRO A 59 13.10 1.89 -12.81
N TYR A 60 11.97 2.35 -13.35
CA TYR A 60 11.06 3.29 -12.70
C TYR A 60 9.65 2.74 -12.51
N ASP A 61 9.56 1.45 -12.22
CA ASP A 61 8.31 0.72 -12.13
C ASP A 61 8.34 -0.24 -10.93
N PHE A 62 7.43 -0.04 -9.99
CA PHE A 62 7.44 -0.74 -8.72
C PHE A 62 6.05 -1.26 -8.37
N ALA A 63 5.98 -2.50 -7.93
CA ALA A 63 4.77 -3.12 -7.41
C ALA A 63 4.74 -3.03 -5.88
N ALA A 64 3.57 -2.76 -5.35
CA ALA A 64 3.26 -2.81 -3.93
C ALA A 64 2.63 -4.16 -3.61
N GLN A 65 3.12 -4.82 -2.58
CA GLN A 65 2.66 -6.12 -2.13
C GLN A 65 2.14 -6.06 -0.70
N PHE A 66 1.00 -6.72 -0.48
CA PHE A 66 0.52 -7.04 0.84
C PHE A 66 0.56 -8.56 1.00
N GLN A 67 1.45 -9.05 1.87
CA GLN A 67 1.77 -10.47 1.94
C GLN A 67 2.23 -11.01 0.58
N GLN A 68 1.49 -11.94 -0.03
CA GLN A 68 1.81 -12.52 -1.33
C GLN A 68 1.10 -11.80 -2.49
N ASP A 69 0.14 -10.92 -2.19
CA ASP A 69 -0.72 -10.30 -3.20
C ASP A 69 -0.14 -8.97 -3.69
N SER A 70 -0.13 -8.76 -5.00
CA SER A 70 0.15 -7.46 -5.60
C SER A 70 -1.09 -6.58 -5.50
N VAL A 71 -1.01 -5.47 -4.78
CA VAL A 71 -2.16 -4.61 -4.44
C VAL A 71 -2.08 -3.21 -5.04
N GLY A 72 -0.93 -2.84 -5.60
CA GLY A 72 -0.76 -1.56 -6.27
C GLY A 72 0.53 -1.46 -7.06
N ARG A 73 0.70 -0.33 -7.74
CA ARG A 73 1.85 -0.06 -8.60
C ARG A 73 2.13 1.43 -8.66
N ILE A 74 3.41 1.79 -8.76
CA ILE A 74 3.85 3.15 -9.06
C ILE A 74 4.82 3.11 -10.24
N MET A 75 4.71 4.09 -11.14
CA MET A 75 5.60 4.21 -12.28
C MET A 75 5.90 5.66 -12.65
N LYS A 76 7.14 5.94 -12.99
CA LYS A 76 7.54 7.28 -13.47
C LYS A 76 7.16 7.42 -14.94
N ARG A 77 6.52 8.53 -15.29
CA ARG A 77 6.31 8.90 -16.69
C ARG A 77 7.61 9.49 -17.25
N THR A 78 8.15 8.86 -18.29
CA THR A 78 9.42 9.27 -18.92
C THR A 78 9.24 10.12 -20.16
N HIS A 79 8.04 10.13 -20.74
CA HIS A 79 7.73 10.80 -22.00
C HIS A 79 6.42 11.58 -21.91
N GLY A 80 6.24 12.53 -22.83
CA GLY A 80 5.05 13.37 -22.92
C GLY A 80 5.04 14.56 -21.96
N SER A 81 3.92 15.28 -21.93
CA SER A 81 3.72 16.51 -21.13
C SER A 81 3.80 16.27 -19.62
N GLU A 82 3.55 15.03 -19.17
CA GLU A 82 3.61 14.65 -17.76
C GLU A 82 4.95 13.99 -17.38
N SER A 83 5.98 14.11 -18.22
CA SER A 83 7.30 13.55 -17.93
C SER A 83 7.85 14.07 -16.60
N GLY A 84 8.47 13.18 -15.83
CA GLY A 84 9.00 13.48 -14.50
C GLY A 84 8.02 13.19 -13.35
N THR A 85 6.72 13.08 -13.64
CA THR A 85 5.70 12.73 -12.63
C THR A 85 5.62 11.22 -12.38
N TRP A 86 4.99 10.86 -11.27
CA TRP A 86 4.75 9.49 -10.86
C TRP A 86 3.26 9.17 -10.90
N PHE A 87 2.91 8.20 -11.73
CA PHE A 87 1.58 7.60 -11.72
C PHE A 87 1.52 6.53 -10.62
N TRP A 88 0.40 6.48 -9.91
CA TRP A 88 0.14 5.46 -8.90
C TRP A 88 -1.24 4.85 -9.10
N THR A 89 -1.38 3.58 -8.73
CA THR A 89 -2.66 2.89 -8.72
C THR A 89 -2.71 1.88 -7.56
N CYS A 90 -3.87 1.82 -6.91
CA CYS A 90 -4.28 0.71 -6.06
C CYS A 90 -5.22 -0.18 -6.88
N HIS A 91 -4.83 -1.45 -7.06
CA HIS A 91 -5.61 -2.40 -7.86
C HIS A 91 -6.98 -2.65 -7.20
N GLU A 92 -6.99 -2.72 -5.87
CA GLU A 92 -8.22 -2.86 -5.10
C GLU A 92 -9.05 -1.57 -5.17
N GLY A 93 -10.20 -1.64 -5.86
CA GLY A 93 -11.10 -0.50 -6.06
C GLY A 93 -10.64 0.49 -7.14
N GLY A 94 -9.50 0.27 -7.79
CA GLY A 94 -9.07 1.04 -8.96
C GLY A 94 -8.67 2.49 -8.71
N ALA A 95 -8.47 2.89 -7.44
CA ALA A 95 -8.00 4.25 -7.10
C ALA A 95 -6.65 4.52 -7.76
N ARG A 96 -6.47 5.72 -8.31
CA ARG A 96 -5.28 6.10 -9.07
C ARG A 96 -5.09 7.61 -9.13
N GLY A 97 -3.88 8.03 -9.44
CA GLY A 97 -3.56 9.44 -9.61
C GLY A 97 -2.15 9.66 -10.13
N THR A 98 -1.75 10.93 -10.18
CA THR A 98 -0.40 11.34 -10.57
C THR A 98 0.11 12.40 -9.60
N VAL A 99 1.36 12.24 -9.16
CA VAL A 99 2.01 13.08 -8.15
C VAL A 99 3.45 13.39 -8.56
N LYS A 100 4.12 14.28 -7.83
CA LYS A 100 5.44 14.79 -8.25
C LYS A 100 6.56 13.82 -7.91
N THR A 101 6.44 13.09 -6.80
CA THR A 101 7.53 12.26 -6.28
C THR A 101 7.15 10.78 -6.17
N LYS A 102 8.17 9.92 -6.12
CA LYS A 102 8.00 8.47 -5.92
C LYS A 102 7.39 8.18 -4.55
N GLU A 103 7.83 8.94 -3.55
CA GLU A 103 7.46 8.78 -2.16
C GLU A 103 5.99 9.14 -1.95
N GLU A 104 5.53 10.26 -2.54
CA GLU A 104 4.10 10.61 -2.57
C GLU A 104 3.28 9.52 -3.25
N ALA A 105 3.76 8.98 -4.37
CA ALA A 105 3.05 7.94 -5.11
C ALA A 105 2.88 6.67 -4.25
N ALA A 106 3.93 6.28 -3.51
CA ALA A 106 3.86 5.16 -2.58
C ALA A 106 2.89 5.42 -1.42
N VAL A 107 2.91 6.64 -0.85
CA VAL A 107 1.98 7.05 0.22
C VAL A 107 0.53 6.94 -0.24
N GLU A 108 0.21 7.39 -1.46
CA GLU A 108 -1.15 7.33 -1.98
C GLU A 108 -1.64 5.89 -2.18
N VAL A 109 -0.78 4.96 -2.65
CA VAL A 109 -1.16 3.54 -2.75
C VAL A 109 -1.46 2.94 -1.38
N GLU A 110 -0.59 3.18 -0.39
CA GLU A 110 -0.76 2.67 0.97
C GLU A 110 -2.02 3.22 1.64
N ARG A 111 -2.28 4.52 1.45
CA ARG A 111 -3.48 5.19 1.96
C ARG A 111 -4.74 4.63 1.29
N ALA A 112 -4.76 4.55 -0.04
CA ALA A 112 -5.88 4.04 -0.81
C ALA A 112 -6.21 2.60 -0.40
N TYR A 113 -5.20 1.73 -0.33
CA TYR A 113 -5.37 0.34 0.07
C TYR A 113 -5.89 0.23 1.51
N THR A 114 -5.35 1.02 2.44
CA THR A 114 -5.80 1.03 3.85
C THR A 114 -7.29 1.33 3.97
N ARG A 115 -7.74 2.41 3.31
CA ARG A 115 -9.16 2.85 3.32
C ARG A 115 -10.07 1.88 2.61
N ARG A 116 -9.60 1.28 1.51
CA ARG A 116 -10.36 0.35 0.67
C ARG A 116 -10.74 -0.93 1.40
N ILE A 117 -9.81 -1.51 2.18
CA ILE A 117 -10.06 -2.76 2.93
C ILE A 117 -11.17 -2.57 3.96
N VAL A 118 -11.20 -1.41 4.63
CA VAL A 118 -12.23 -1.12 5.64
C VAL A 118 -13.51 -0.50 5.07
N LYS A 119 -13.61 -0.43 3.73
CA LYS A 119 -14.74 0.18 3.01
C LYS A 119 -15.04 1.61 3.45
N ALA A 120 -14.02 2.38 3.84
CA ALA A 120 -14.20 3.75 4.34
C ALA A 120 -14.78 4.72 3.30
N ASP A 121 -14.64 4.39 2.02
CA ASP A 121 -15.08 5.23 0.90
C ASP A 121 -16.38 4.70 0.24
N TRP A 122 -17.04 3.69 0.82
CA TRP A 122 -18.33 3.18 0.35
C TRP A 122 -19.46 3.88 1.11
N ARG A 123 -20.32 4.59 0.38
CA ARG A 123 -21.58 5.17 0.88
C ARG A 123 -22.75 4.34 0.41
#